data_AF-A0A523SIW1-F1
#
_entry.id   AF-A0A523SIW1-F1
#
_cell.length_a   1.000
_cell.length_b   1.000
_cell.length_c   1.000
_cell.angle_alpha   90.00
_cell.angle_beta   90.00
_cell.angle_gamma   90.00
#
_symmetry.space_group_name_H-M   'P 1'
#
loop_
_entity.id
_entity.type
_entity.pdbx_description
1 polymer ?
#
loop_
_entity_poly.entity_id
_entity_poly.type
_entity_poly.pdbx_seq_one_letter_code
_entity_poly.pdbx_strand_id
1 'polypeptide(L)'
;MVQEKTAEEKPEATTTSEPSKVSLHIYMPTEAYERIKKWAEYAALEGLIEGHARGNFTDYCNFCFNLGEQYLSQYMLKKRGYK
;
A
#
# COMPACT_ATOMS: atom_id res chain seq x y z
N MET A 1 8.91 -27.37 -53.16
CA MET A 1 7.61 -27.63 -52.52
C MET A 1 7.79 -27.42 -51.02
N VAL A 2 6.78 -26.82 -50.42
CA VAL A 2 6.84 -25.96 -49.22
C VAL A 2 7.28 -26.71 -47.96
N GLN A 3 8.17 -26.06 -47.19
CA GLN A 3 8.53 -26.39 -45.81
C GLN A 3 7.36 -26.09 -44.87
N GLU A 4 6.88 -27.08 -44.11
CA GLU A 4 6.12 -26.82 -42.88
C GLU A 4 7.10 -26.82 -41.70
N LYS A 5 7.38 -25.61 -41.21
CA LYS A 5 7.91 -25.36 -39.86
C LYS A 5 6.74 -25.44 -38.90
N THR A 6 6.72 -26.44 -38.03
CA THR A 6 5.90 -26.39 -36.81
C THR A 6 6.82 -25.95 -35.68
N ALA A 7 6.68 -24.67 -35.31
CA ALA A 7 7.30 -24.10 -34.13
C ALA A 7 6.58 -24.67 -32.91
N GLU A 8 7.31 -25.41 -32.07
CA GLU A 8 6.83 -25.86 -30.78
C GLU A 8 6.94 -24.67 -29.81
N GLU A 9 5.80 -24.03 -29.58
CA GLU A 9 5.62 -22.88 -28.71
C GLU A 9 5.87 -23.30 -27.27
N LYS A 10 7.02 -22.87 -26.75
CA LYS A 10 7.35 -22.93 -25.32
C LYS A 10 6.31 -22.07 -24.58
N PRO A 11 5.60 -22.56 -23.56
CA PRO A 11 4.69 -21.71 -22.83
C PRO A 11 5.50 -20.62 -22.14
N GLU A 12 5.30 -19.37 -22.57
CA GLU A 12 5.75 -18.19 -21.85
C GLU A 12 5.04 -18.22 -20.49
N ALA A 13 5.80 -18.53 -19.45
CA ALA A 13 5.38 -18.27 -18.09
C ALA A 13 5.28 -16.75 -17.94
N THR A 14 4.08 -16.21 -18.16
CA THR A 14 3.68 -14.91 -17.64
C THR A 14 3.82 -14.98 -16.12
N THR A 15 5.00 -14.67 -15.61
CA THR A 15 5.19 -14.35 -14.20
C THR A 15 4.50 -13.01 -13.98
N THR A 16 3.19 -13.05 -13.76
CA THR A 16 2.52 -11.98 -13.03
C THR A 16 3.17 -11.99 -11.64
N SER A 17 4.19 -11.16 -11.45
CA SER A 17 4.79 -10.97 -10.14
C SER A 17 3.72 -10.36 -9.25
N GLU A 18 3.12 -11.17 -8.38
CA GLU A 18 2.32 -10.63 -7.28
C GLU A 18 3.17 -9.58 -6.56
N PRO A 19 2.61 -8.40 -6.22
CA PRO A 19 3.37 -7.39 -5.48
C PRO A 19 3.85 -8.03 -4.18
N SER A 20 5.17 -8.10 -4.00
CA SER A 20 5.77 -8.66 -2.80
C SER A 20 5.33 -7.84 -1.59
N LYS A 21 4.48 -8.43 -0.74
CA LYS A 21 4.07 -7.79 0.50
C LYS A 21 5.25 -7.74 1.45
N VAL A 22 5.67 -6.53 1.82
CA VAL A 22 6.69 -6.29 2.85
C VAL A 22 5.98 -5.98 4.15
N SER A 23 6.35 -6.69 5.23
CA SER A 23 5.89 -6.40 6.59
C SER A 23 6.98 -5.68 7.37
N LEU A 24 6.61 -4.61 8.09
CA LEU A 24 7.52 -3.84 8.93
C LEU A 24 7.12 -4.00 10.40
N HIS A 25 8.09 -4.31 11.25
CA HIS A 25 7.92 -4.29 12.70
C HIS A 25 8.45 -2.97 13.26
N ILE A 26 7.58 -2.20 13.91
CA ILE A 26 7.92 -0.89 14.49
C ILE A 26 7.77 -0.98 16.02
N TYR A 27 8.79 -0.54 16.75
CA TYR A 27 8.70 -0.32 18.18
C TYR A 27 8.25 1.10 18.47
N MET A 28 7.28 1.26 19.37
CA MET A 28 6.77 2.56 19.79
C MET A 28 6.43 2.58 21.29
N PRO A 29 6.45 3.76 21.93
CA PRO A 29 5.98 3.90 23.31
C PRO A 29 4.51 3.47 23.44
N THR A 30 4.16 2.83 24.56
CA THR A 30 2.80 2.31 24.83
C THR A 30 1.74 3.39 24.71
N GLU A 31 1.99 4.59 25.24
CA GLU A 31 1.04 5.71 25.16
C GLU A 31 0.76 6.14 23.71
N ALA A 32 1.80 6.13 22.86
CA ALA A 32 1.64 6.45 21.45
C ALA A 32 0.82 5.36 20.74
N TYR A 33 1.07 4.09 21.06
CA TYR A 33 0.33 2.96 20.53
C TYR A 33 -1.16 3.02 20.87
N GLU A 34 -1.50 3.27 22.14
CA GLU A 34 -2.89 3.40 22.59
C GLU A 34 -3.60 4.58 21.93
N ARG A 35 -2.88 5.70 21.77
CA ARG A 35 -3.42 6.86 21.05
C ARG A 35 -3.70 6.54 19.59
N ILE A 36 -2.80 5.83 18.90
CA ILE A 36 -2.99 5.43 17.50
C ILE A 36 -4.15 4.44 17.37
N LYS A 37 -4.33 3.52 18.31
CA LYS A 37 -5.50 2.63 18.34
C LYS A 37 -6.82 3.39 18.38
N LYS A 38 -6.95 4.39 19.26
CA LYS A 38 -8.15 5.24 19.31
C LYS A 38 -8.40 5.98 18.00
N TRP A 39 -7.34 6.46 17.34
CA TRP A 39 -7.49 7.08 16.02
C TRP A 39 -7.90 6.10 14.94
N ALA A 40 -7.41 4.85 14.98
CA ALA A 40 -7.85 3.80 14.07
C ALA A 40 -9.35 3.47 14.25
N GLU A 41 -9.85 3.49 15.49
CA GLU A 41 -11.28 3.35 15.78
C GLU A 41 -12.08 4.51 15.14
N TYR A 42 -11.68 5.76 15.37
CA TYR A 42 -12.35 6.92 14.76
C TYR A 42 -12.29 6.90 13.24
N ALA A 43 -11.14 6.56 12.64
CA ALA A 43 -10.99 6.46 11.20
C ALA A 43 -11.92 5.38 10.59
N ALA A 44 -12.14 4.27 11.30
CA ALA A 44 -13.09 3.25 10.88
C ALA A 44 -14.55 3.75 10.99
N LEU A 45 -14.89 4.47 12.06
CA LEU A 45 -16.23 5.07 12.24
C LEU A 45 -16.56 6.10 11.15
N GLU A 46 -15.57 6.88 10.74
CA GLU A 46 -15.68 7.87 9.66
C GLU A 46 -15.59 7.25 8.24
N GLY A 47 -15.37 5.93 8.14
CA GLY A 47 -15.25 5.23 6.85
C GLY A 47 -13.98 5.54 6.06
N LEU A 48 -12.94 6.07 6.71
CA LEU A 48 -11.64 6.36 6.07
C LEU A 48 -10.77 5.12 5.84
N ILE A 49 -11.00 4.08 6.64
CA ILE A 49 -10.36 2.77 6.50
C ILE A 49 -11.42 1.68 6.52
N GLU A 50 -11.21 0.64 5.72
CA GLU A 50 -12.08 -0.54 5.72
C GLU A 50 -11.69 -1.44 6.89
N GLY A 51 -12.62 -1.82 7.76
CA GLY A 51 -12.27 -2.70 8.87
C GLY A 51 -13.33 -2.86 9.94
N HIS A 52 -13.02 -3.73 10.90
CA HIS A 52 -13.85 -4.02 12.06
C HIS A 52 -14.15 -2.73 12.83
N ALA A 53 -15.37 -2.58 13.37
CA ALA A 53 -15.80 -1.38 14.12
C ALA A 53 -14.95 -1.02 15.37
N ARG A 54 -13.97 -1.86 15.71
CA ARG A 54 -12.98 -1.65 16.78
C ARG A 54 -11.65 -1.07 16.26
N GLY A 55 -11.63 -0.61 15.01
CA GLY A 55 -10.44 -0.10 14.33
C GLY A 55 -9.51 -1.21 13.83
N ASN A 56 -8.99 -1.06 12.62
CA ASN A 56 -7.87 -1.87 12.13
C ASN A 56 -6.60 -1.03 12.19
N PHE A 57 -5.73 -1.32 13.16
CA PHE A 57 -4.48 -0.60 13.36
C PHE A 57 -3.58 -0.61 12.12
N THR A 58 -3.46 -1.77 11.48
CA THR A 58 -2.60 -1.92 10.29
C THR A 58 -3.14 -1.10 9.13
N ASP A 59 -4.46 -1.12 8.89
CA ASP A 59 -5.07 -0.35 7.82
C ASP A 59 -4.99 1.15 8.11
N TYR A 60 -5.13 1.57 9.36
CA TYR A 60 -4.89 2.94 9.77
C TYR A 60 -3.44 3.38 9.51
N CYS A 61 -2.46 2.55 9.87
CA CYS A 61 -1.06 2.83 9.57
C CYS A 61 -0.82 2.94 8.05
N ASN A 62 -1.36 2.02 7.25
CA ASN A 62 -1.27 2.06 5.79
C ASN A 62 -1.91 3.32 5.21
N PHE A 63 -3.09 3.72 5.71
CA PHE A 63 -3.74 4.96 5.34
C PHE A 63 -2.84 6.18 5.61
N CYS A 64 -2.25 6.26 6.80
CA CYS A 64 -1.33 7.34 7.15
C CYS A 64 -0.07 7.35 6.27
N PHE A 65 0.49 6.18 5.93
CA PHE A 65 1.65 6.10 5.04
C PHE A 65 1.31 6.63 3.64
N ASN A 66 0.18 6.21 3.07
CA ASN A 66 -0.29 6.68 1.76
C ASN A 66 -0.54 8.19 1.76
N LEU A 67 -1.16 8.72 2.82
CA LEU A 67 -1.38 10.16 2.96
C LEU A 67 -0.06 10.93 3.03
N GLY A 68 0.92 10.40 3.77
CA GLY A 68 2.27 10.97 3.85
C GLY A 68 2.99 10.98 2.50
N GLU A 69 2.87 9.90 1.73
CA GLU A 69 3.44 9.81 0.37
C GLU A 69 2.82 10.84 -0.58
N GLN A 70 1.50 10.98 -0.57
CA GLN A 70 0.79 11.98 -1.37
C GLN A 70 1.25 13.40 -1.00
N TYR A 71 1.31 13.71 0.29
CA TYR A 71 1.74 15.03 0.76
C TYR A 71 3.19 15.32 0.37
N LEU A 72 4.09 14.35 0.54
CA LEU A 72 5.49 14.49 0.16
C LEU A 72 5.65 14.69 -1.35
N SER A 73 4.87 13.96 -2.17
CA SER A 73 4.89 14.09 -3.62
C SER A 73 4.46 15.49 -4.06
N GLN A 74 3.36 16.00 -3.50
CA GLN A 74 2.90 17.37 -3.75
C GLN A 74 3.94 18.41 -3.31
N TYR A 75 4.55 18.23 -2.14
CA TYR A 75 5.60 19.11 -1.65
C TYR A 75 6.82 19.14 -2.59
N MET A 76 7.26 17.99 -3.10
CA MET A 76 8.38 17.90 -4.04
C MET A 76 8.07 18.59 -5.37
N LEU A 77 6.87 18.41 -5.92
CA LEU A 77 6.43 19.09 -7.15
C LEU A 77 6.45 20.60 -6.97
N LYS A 78 5.86 21.10 -5.86
CA LYS A 78 5.85 22.51 -5.52
C LYS A 78 7.26 23.09 -5.36
N LYS A 79 8.15 22.37 -4.66
CA LYS A 79 9.56 22.80 -4.48
C LYS A 79 10.32 22.88 -5.80
N ARG A 80 10.00 22.01 -6.76
CA ARG A 80 10.62 21.96 -8.10
C ARG A 80 9.98 22.93 -9.10
N GLY A 81 8.98 23.72 -8.68
CA GLY A 81 8.34 24.74 -9.52
C GLY A 81 7.26 24.21 -10.46
N TYR A 82 6.89 22.93 -10.35
CA TYR A 82 5.77 22.35 -11.09
C TYR A 82 4.46 22.59 -10.31
N LYS A 83 3.44 23.10 -11.01
CA LYS A 83 2.10 23.38 -10.47
C LYS A 83 1.09 22.41 -11.04
#